data_AF-A0A938S585-F1
#
_entry.id   AF-A0A938S585-F1
#
_cell.length_a   1.000
_cell.length_b   1.000
_cell.length_c   1.000
_cell.angle_alpha   90.00
_cell.angle_beta   90.00
_cell.angle_gamma   90.00
#
_symmetry.space_group_name_H-M   'P 1'
#
loop_
_entity.id
_entity.type
_entity.pdbx_description
1 polymer ?
#
loop_
_entity_poly.entity_id
_entity_poly.type
_entity_poly.pdbx_seq_one_letter_code
_entity_poly.pdbx_strand_id
1 'polypeptide(L)'
;MGDHRKNQLGDEKGVDAGGRGSHILSGWSVRMRRSDRHGSGSRMVPDPTERWRNERMTRYRPWVCSTDRRRQNVMFRLALLCSLSGLAALATAAVENTKPSLEQALAQLKVPPDWFEAVPVRYDINQPWKDARLEVRRLLSLNRNREAIKLTVLYVRKGDIGDGHEYPMYLYMGGEYAWAVQEYRKQLASQPKGYTHAYLSLAACYRHFGRSADALELLNVALQRLPDPPWRIAQEADLCDARGDLYADMGKLDQAAQQYQRAIALYPTSDQPFGRHLLHRRAAKVQAKLDLLALTAIESGRLRDGTYVGKSLGYVGDVTVTVTIRQGRIADIRLQHEEKIDQNATTIIPQRIIAQQSLKVNGITGATVTYDAILDGALQALKKAGLK
;
A
#
# COMPACT_ATOMS: atom_id res chain seq x y z
N MET A 1 -35.93 -55.69 -44.20
CA MET A 1 -34.90 -56.73 -43.98
C MET A 1 -33.82 -56.12 -43.10
N GLY A 2 -33.48 -56.81 -42.01
CA GLY A 2 -32.51 -56.33 -41.04
C GLY A 2 -31.06 -56.77 -41.29
N ASP A 3 -30.24 -56.29 -40.36
CA ASP A 3 -29.03 -56.88 -39.80
C ASP A 3 -27.69 -56.72 -40.56
N HIS A 4 -26.77 -55.90 -40.02
CA HIS A 4 -25.61 -56.41 -39.26
C HIS A 4 -24.69 -55.31 -38.69
N ARG A 5 -23.88 -55.74 -37.70
CA ARG A 5 -23.25 -55.03 -36.58
C ARG A 5 -21.86 -54.43 -36.87
N LYS A 6 -21.49 -53.41 -36.04
CA LYS A 6 -20.19 -53.08 -35.36
C LYS A 6 -18.89 -53.07 -36.22
N ASN A 7 -17.97 -52.10 -36.15
CA ASN A 7 -17.28 -51.57 -34.96
C ASN A 7 -16.38 -50.34 -35.33
N GLN A 8 -16.32 -49.35 -34.43
CA GLN A 8 -15.15 -48.57 -33.93
C GLN A 8 -14.19 -47.71 -34.81
N LEU A 9 -14.12 -46.43 -34.40
CA LEU A 9 -12.97 -45.54 -34.10
C LEU A 9 -12.17 -44.82 -35.22
N GLY A 10 -12.09 -43.48 -35.11
CA GLY A 10 -11.16 -42.62 -35.85
C GLY A 10 -11.49 -41.12 -35.79
N ASP A 11 -11.22 -40.51 -34.63
CA ASP A 11 -11.25 -39.09 -34.22
C ASP A 11 -11.25 -37.98 -35.30
N GLU A 12 -12.26 -37.09 -35.25
CA GLU A 12 -12.21 -35.72 -35.77
C GLU A 12 -12.02 -34.71 -34.62
N LYS A 13 -10.98 -33.88 -34.76
CA LYS A 13 -10.57 -32.86 -33.80
C LYS A 13 -11.51 -31.66 -33.83
N GLY A 14 -12.26 -31.47 -32.75
CA GLY A 14 -12.94 -30.22 -32.42
C GLY A 14 -11.95 -29.13 -31.98
N VAL A 15 -12.17 -27.91 -32.47
CA VAL A 15 -11.41 -26.70 -32.15
C VAL A 15 -11.77 -26.24 -30.74
N ASP A 16 -10.83 -26.38 -29.81
CA ASP A 16 -10.98 -26.01 -28.40
C ASP A 16 -10.47 -24.57 -28.17
N ALA A 17 -11.38 -23.68 -27.77
CA ALA A 17 -11.09 -22.30 -27.39
C ALA A 17 -10.61 -22.28 -25.93
N GLY A 18 -9.33 -22.61 -25.73
CA GLY A 18 -8.68 -22.69 -24.42
C GLY A 18 -8.62 -21.36 -23.68
N GLY A 19 -9.24 -21.35 -22.49
CA GLY A 19 -9.18 -20.27 -21.51
C GLY A 19 -7.76 -19.96 -21.06
N ARG A 20 -7.39 -18.67 -21.13
CA ARG A 20 -6.16 -18.14 -20.55
C ARG A 20 -6.48 -17.47 -19.22
N GLY A 21 -6.12 -18.16 -18.14
CA GLY A 21 -6.23 -17.67 -16.77
C GLY A 21 -5.35 -16.46 -16.53
N SER A 22 -5.96 -15.36 -16.11
CA SER A 22 -5.34 -14.14 -15.64
C SER A 22 -4.65 -14.37 -14.29
N HIS A 23 -3.31 -14.42 -14.30
CA HIS A 23 -2.46 -14.53 -13.12
C HIS A 23 -2.29 -13.19 -12.40
N ILE A 24 -2.92 -13.00 -11.24
CA ILE A 24 -2.72 -11.82 -10.40
C ILE A 24 -2.66 -12.22 -8.92
N LEU A 25 -1.55 -11.86 -8.26
CA LEU A 25 -1.24 -11.95 -6.82
C LEU A 25 -0.97 -13.35 -6.23
N SER A 26 0.06 -14.03 -6.71
CA SER A 26 0.78 -15.01 -5.89
C SER A 26 2.24 -15.16 -6.36
N GLY A 27 3.21 -14.89 -5.48
CA GLY A 27 4.60 -15.29 -5.70
C GLY A 27 5.64 -14.23 -5.35
N TRP A 28 5.87 -13.99 -4.06
CA TRP A 28 7.12 -13.38 -3.59
C TRP A 28 7.92 -14.45 -2.83
N SER A 29 8.80 -15.13 -3.55
CA SER A 29 9.97 -15.85 -3.03
C SER A 29 10.82 -16.31 -4.21
N VAL A 30 11.85 -15.52 -4.53
CA VAL A 30 12.91 -15.96 -5.44
C VAL A 30 13.82 -16.89 -4.64
N ARG A 31 13.64 -18.21 -4.83
CA ARG A 31 14.60 -19.21 -4.38
C ARG A 31 15.75 -19.23 -5.40
N MET A 32 16.88 -18.62 -5.06
CA MET A 32 18.13 -18.85 -5.81
C MET A 32 18.49 -20.33 -5.72
N ARG A 33 18.46 -21.02 -6.86
CA ARG A 33 19.03 -22.36 -7.00
C ARG A 33 20.56 -22.23 -6.96
N ARG A 34 21.19 -22.81 -5.94
CA ARG A 34 22.62 -23.14 -5.99
C ARG A 34 22.79 -24.26 -7.02
N SER A 35 23.58 -24.00 -8.06
CA SER A 35 24.09 -25.06 -8.93
C SER A 35 25.41 -25.55 -8.33
N ASP A 36 25.45 -26.83 -7.99
CA ASP A 36 26.69 -27.53 -7.68
C ASP A 36 27.57 -27.61 -8.93
N ARG A 37 28.80 -27.11 -8.83
CA ARG A 37 29.96 -27.68 -9.55
C ARG A 37 31.17 -27.64 -8.62
N HIS A 38 31.70 -28.82 -8.35
CA HIS A 38 33.02 -29.04 -7.76
C HIS A 38 34.15 -28.58 -8.69
N GLY A 39 35.26 -28.15 -8.09
CA GLY A 39 36.60 -28.53 -8.58
C GLY A 39 37.58 -27.41 -8.92
N SER A 40 38.47 -27.15 -7.95
CA SER A 40 39.89 -26.73 -8.10
C SER A 40 40.25 -25.25 -8.28
N GLY A 41 41.24 -24.81 -7.48
CA GLY A 41 42.12 -23.69 -7.80
C GLY A 41 42.21 -22.57 -6.75
N SER A 42 43.05 -22.77 -5.73
CA SER A 42 43.39 -21.80 -4.69
C SER A 42 43.93 -20.46 -5.22
N ARG A 43 43.35 -19.34 -4.76
CA ARG A 43 44.02 -18.04 -4.53
C ARG A 43 43.16 -17.21 -3.55
N MET A 44 43.70 -16.90 -2.38
CA MET A 44 43.07 -16.01 -1.39
C MET A 44 42.84 -14.63 -2.00
N VAL A 45 41.60 -14.17 -1.98
CA VAL A 45 41.20 -12.78 -2.24
C VAL A 45 40.74 -12.20 -0.91
N PRO A 46 41.26 -11.05 -0.45
CA PRO A 46 40.92 -10.49 0.85
C PRO A 46 39.47 -9.99 0.91
N ASP A 47 38.90 -10.12 2.11
CA ASP A 47 37.54 -9.78 2.54
C ASP A 47 37.21 -8.28 2.29
N PRO A 48 36.09 -7.93 1.61
CA PRO A 48 35.71 -6.54 1.35
C PRO A 48 35.19 -5.75 2.57
N THR A 49 35.16 -6.32 3.78
CA THR A 49 34.52 -5.69 4.95
C THR A 49 35.43 -4.78 5.79
N GLU A 50 36.71 -4.62 5.45
CA GLU A 50 37.64 -3.76 6.21
C GLU A 50 37.83 -2.32 5.65
N ARG A 51 37.30 -1.99 4.46
CA ARG A 51 37.57 -0.70 3.81
C ARG A 51 36.57 0.43 4.13
N TRP A 52 35.60 0.21 5.02
CA TRP A 52 34.54 1.17 5.34
C TRP A 52 34.55 1.71 6.78
N ARG A 53 35.59 1.41 7.58
CA ARG A 53 35.63 1.78 9.01
C ARG A 53 36.56 2.95 9.37
N ASN A 54 37.34 3.53 8.44
CA ASN A 54 38.41 4.47 8.79
C ASN A 54 38.46 5.81 8.03
N GLU A 55 37.33 6.36 7.56
CA GLU A 55 37.31 7.71 6.96
C GLU A 55 36.08 8.52 7.40
N ARG A 56 36.03 8.90 8.69
CA ARG A 56 35.37 10.13 9.16
C ARG A 56 35.68 10.39 10.64
N MET A 57 36.95 10.69 10.93
CA MET A 57 37.32 11.45 12.13
C MET A 57 38.44 12.40 11.75
N THR A 58 38.12 13.67 11.52
CA THR A 58 39.00 14.80 11.83
C THR A 58 38.24 16.12 11.66
N ARG A 59 38.51 17.04 12.60
CA ARG A 59 38.11 18.47 12.67
C ARG A 59 36.74 18.77 13.30
N TYR A 60 36.62 18.48 14.59
CA TYR A 60 35.88 19.32 15.52
C TYR A 60 36.90 20.25 16.21
N ARG A 61 36.75 21.57 16.06
CA ARG A 61 37.49 22.57 16.85
C ARG A 61 36.54 23.12 17.92
N PRO A 62 36.93 23.19 19.21
CA PRO A 62 36.08 23.76 20.24
C PRO A 62 36.03 25.28 20.12
N TRP A 63 34.84 25.83 20.32
CA TRP A 63 34.61 27.27 20.49
C TRP A 63 35.13 27.68 21.88
N VAL A 64 36.06 28.63 21.92
CA VAL A 64 36.60 29.22 23.15
C VAL A 64 35.69 30.35 23.58
N CYS A 65 35.26 30.29 24.83
CA CYS A 65 34.54 31.33 25.55
C CYS A 65 35.49 32.54 25.71
N SER A 66 35.11 33.71 25.19
CA SER A 66 35.75 34.98 25.55
C SER A 66 34.73 35.90 26.20
N THR A 67 34.99 36.19 27.46
CA THR A 67 34.43 37.28 28.23
C THR A 67 35.02 38.59 27.71
N ASP A 68 34.20 39.53 27.26
CA ASP A 68 34.49 40.93 27.57
C ASP A 68 33.24 41.81 27.58
N ARG A 69 33.35 42.82 28.42
CA ARG A 69 32.40 43.67 29.09
C ARG A 69 32.41 45.03 28.39
N ARG A 70 31.26 45.53 27.95
CA ARG A 70 30.94 46.98 27.78
C ARG A 70 29.42 47.06 27.52
N ARG A 71 28.57 47.39 28.50
CA ARG A 71 28.13 48.76 28.89
C ARG A 71 27.86 49.62 27.64
N GLN A 72 26.71 50.26 27.38
CA GLN A 72 25.60 50.76 28.19
C GLN A 72 24.57 51.39 27.22
N ASN A 73 23.29 51.45 27.61
CA ASN A 73 22.23 52.36 27.13
C ASN A 73 21.74 52.14 25.67
N VAL A 74 20.45 52.00 25.34
CA VAL A 74 19.30 52.85 25.67
C VAL A 74 18.01 52.02 25.56
N MET A 75 17.27 51.94 26.67
CA MET A 75 15.82 51.69 26.71
C MET A 75 15.09 53.04 26.59
N PHE A 76 13.83 53.00 26.12
CA PHE A 76 12.83 54.07 26.00
C PHE A 76 12.84 54.90 24.70
N ARG A 77 11.90 54.58 23.79
CA ARG A 77 10.78 55.48 23.46
C ARG A 77 9.49 54.68 23.22
N LEU A 78 8.49 55.01 24.03
CA LEU A 78 7.11 54.50 24.04
C LEU A 78 6.29 55.09 22.87
N ALA A 79 5.35 54.26 22.39
CA ALA A 79 3.96 54.58 22.08
C ALA A 79 3.61 55.87 21.32
N LEU A 80 3.22 55.73 20.05
CA LEU A 80 2.03 56.40 19.49
C LEU A 80 1.56 55.63 18.23
N LEU A 81 0.22 55.56 18.05
CA LEU A 81 -0.55 54.90 16.97
C LEU A 81 -1.25 53.58 17.34
N CYS A 82 -2.02 53.62 18.43
CA CYS A 82 -3.29 52.88 18.50
C CYS A 82 -4.38 53.67 17.79
N SER A 83 -4.54 53.46 16.48
CA SER A 83 -5.79 53.67 15.73
C SER A 83 -5.52 53.39 14.26
N LEU A 84 -6.24 52.42 13.68
CA LEU A 84 -6.19 51.94 12.28
C LEU A 84 -5.28 50.75 11.98
N SER A 85 -5.55 49.60 12.61
CA SER A 85 -5.30 48.29 11.97
C SER A 85 -6.19 47.18 12.56
N GLY A 86 -7.42 47.53 12.95
CA GLY A 86 -8.49 46.59 13.30
C GLY A 86 -9.12 45.85 12.10
N LEU A 87 -8.44 45.82 10.95
CA LEU A 87 -8.90 45.17 9.71
C LEU A 87 -7.84 44.25 9.09
N ALA A 88 -6.79 43.90 9.83
CA ALA A 88 -5.75 42.95 9.38
C ALA A 88 -5.81 41.59 10.13
N ALA A 89 -6.93 41.27 10.78
CA ALA A 89 -7.09 40.03 11.55
C ALA A 89 -8.01 38.97 10.88
N LEU A 90 -8.42 39.17 9.62
CA LEU A 90 -9.35 38.27 8.91
C LEU A 90 -8.97 38.10 7.43
N ALA A 91 -7.74 37.68 7.12
CA ALA A 91 -7.40 37.09 5.82
C ALA A 91 -6.02 36.40 5.80
N THR A 92 -5.66 35.68 6.85
CA THR A 92 -4.76 34.52 6.68
C THR A 92 -5.57 33.29 7.01
N ALA A 93 -6.64 33.08 6.23
CA ALA A 93 -7.10 31.72 6.00
C ALA A 93 -5.86 30.99 5.50
N ALA A 94 -5.37 30.04 6.29
CA ALA A 94 -4.38 29.09 5.82
C ALA A 94 -4.87 28.65 4.44
N VAL A 95 -4.02 28.80 3.41
CA VAL A 95 -4.21 28.02 2.19
C VAL A 95 -4.00 26.58 2.66
N GLU A 96 -5.06 25.98 3.18
CA GLU A 96 -5.16 24.54 3.23
C GLU A 96 -4.91 24.12 1.79
N ASN A 97 -3.77 23.46 1.56
CA ASN A 97 -3.49 22.76 0.31
C ASN A 97 -4.56 21.69 0.17
N THR A 98 -5.75 22.11 -0.24
CA THR A 98 -6.89 21.24 -0.48
C THR A 98 -6.54 20.48 -1.73
N LYS A 99 -6.35 19.18 -1.54
CA LYS A 99 -6.15 18.24 -2.64
C LYS A 99 -7.26 18.44 -3.68
N PRO A 100 -6.96 18.49 -4.98
CA PRO A 100 -7.97 18.74 -6.01
C PRO A 100 -9.07 17.69 -5.94
N SER A 101 -10.31 18.11 -6.21
CA SER A 101 -11.43 17.18 -6.37
C SER A 101 -11.18 16.25 -7.57
N LEU A 102 -11.91 15.13 -7.64
CA LEU A 102 -11.81 14.23 -8.80
C LEU A 102 -12.15 14.97 -10.10
N GLU A 103 -13.19 15.81 -10.09
CA GLU A 103 -13.63 16.61 -11.24
C GLU A 103 -12.52 17.57 -11.70
N GLN A 104 -11.89 18.27 -10.77
CA GLN A 104 -10.76 19.16 -11.07
C GLN A 104 -9.56 18.38 -11.62
N ALA A 105 -9.22 17.26 -10.99
CA ALA A 105 -8.11 16.42 -11.41
C ALA A 105 -8.33 15.81 -12.81
N LEU A 106 -9.56 15.40 -13.13
CA LEU A 106 -9.94 14.91 -14.47
C LEU A 106 -9.97 16.04 -15.51
N ALA A 107 -10.47 17.22 -15.16
CA ALA A 107 -10.52 18.36 -16.07
C ALA A 107 -9.10 18.86 -16.45
N GLN A 108 -8.14 18.73 -15.53
CA GLN A 108 -6.75 19.11 -15.75
C GLN A 108 -5.89 17.96 -16.31
N LEU A 109 -6.44 16.75 -16.42
CA LEU A 109 -5.70 15.58 -16.83
C LEU A 109 -5.26 15.69 -18.29
N LYS A 110 -3.94 15.65 -18.51
CA LYS A 110 -3.33 15.45 -19.83
C LYS A 110 -2.90 14.00 -19.98
N VAL A 111 -3.27 13.38 -21.10
CA VAL A 111 -2.90 11.98 -21.40
C VAL A 111 -2.12 11.94 -22.73
N PRO A 112 -0.80 11.67 -22.72
CA PRO A 112 0.03 11.49 -21.53
C PRO A 112 0.31 12.82 -20.79
N PRO A 113 0.73 12.79 -19.50
CA PRO A 113 1.11 13.99 -18.76
C PRO A 113 2.38 14.66 -19.29
N ASP A 114 2.58 15.93 -18.95
CA ASP A 114 3.74 16.74 -19.43
C ASP A 114 5.11 16.11 -19.08
N TRP A 115 5.20 15.37 -17.97
CA TRP A 115 6.44 14.69 -17.56
C TRP A 115 6.80 13.50 -18.46
N PHE A 116 5.87 12.99 -19.27
CA PHE A 116 5.99 11.70 -19.94
C PHE A 116 7.18 11.63 -20.89
N GLU A 117 7.38 12.64 -21.73
CA GLU A 117 8.49 12.62 -22.70
C GLU A 117 9.86 12.73 -22.01
N ALA A 118 9.95 13.48 -20.92
CA ALA A 118 11.19 13.71 -20.18
C ALA A 118 11.70 12.47 -19.42
N VAL A 119 10.86 11.49 -19.12
CA VAL A 119 11.25 10.30 -18.35
C VAL A 119 11.93 9.27 -19.25
N PRO A 120 13.19 8.87 -18.98
CA PRO A 120 13.86 7.85 -19.79
C PRO A 120 13.37 6.45 -19.42
N VAL A 121 13.32 5.55 -20.40
CA VAL A 121 13.10 4.10 -20.21
C VAL A 121 14.32 3.37 -20.74
N ARG A 122 15.03 2.65 -19.85
CA ARG A 122 16.24 1.88 -20.22
C ARG A 122 15.95 0.45 -20.64
N TYR A 123 14.72 -0.02 -20.41
CA TYR A 123 14.31 -1.37 -20.76
C TYR A 123 14.16 -1.54 -22.28
N ASP A 124 14.59 -2.68 -22.81
CA ASP A 124 14.43 -3.02 -24.23
C ASP A 124 12.97 -3.34 -24.55
N ILE A 125 12.27 -2.41 -25.19
CA ILE A 125 10.84 -2.52 -25.52
C ILE A 125 10.53 -3.56 -26.61
N ASN A 126 11.57 -4.15 -27.23
CA ASN A 126 11.38 -5.25 -28.17
C ASN A 126 11.05 -6.57 -27.47
N GLN A 127 11.39 -6.70 -26.18
CA GLN A 127 11.01 -7.87 -25.38
C GLN A 127 9.49 -7.99 -25.24
N PRO A 128 8.94 -9.20 -25.03
CA PRO A 128 7.50 -9.38 -24.88
C PRO A 128 6.98 -8.87 -23.53
N TRP A 129 5.70 -8.52 -23.48
CA TRP A 129 5.09 -7.93 -22.27
C TRP A 129 5.22 -8.80 -21.01
N LYS A 130 5.19 -10.13 -21.15
CA LYS A 130 5.35 -11.06 -20.02
C LYS A 130 6.63 -10.80 -19.20
N ASP A 131 7.69 -10.31 -19.86
CA ASP A 131 8.98 -10.00 -19.24
C ASP A 131 9.00 -8.52 -18.80
N ALA A 132 8.50 -7.62 -19.64
CA ALA A 132 8.43 -6.19 -19.33
C ALA A 132 7.56 -5.90 -18.10
N ARG A 133 6.46 -6.63 -17.89
CA ARG A 133 5.61 -6.44 -16.70
C ARG A 133 6.33 -6.78 -15.39
N LEU A 134 7.34 -7.65 -15.42
CA LEU A 134 8.18 -7.92 -14.25
C LEU A 134 9.08 -6.71 -13.97
N GLU A 135 9.60 -6.08 -15.02
CA GLU A 135 10.36 -4.83 -14.89
C GLU A 135 9.48 -3.68 -14.38
N VAL A 136 8.25 -3.54 -14.88
CA VAL A 136 7.29 -2.55 -14.37
C VAL A 136 7.09 -2.73 -12.85
N ARG A 137 6.86 -3.96 -12.39
CA ARG A 137 6.72 -4.27 -10.96
C ARG A 137 8.00 -3.98 -10.16
N ARG A 138 9.18 -4.26 -10.73
CA ARG A 138 10.47 -3.91 -10.12
C ARG A 138 10.63 -2.39 -10.01
N LEU A 139 10.33 -1.64 -11.06
CA LEU A 139 10.42 -0.17 -11.07
C LEU A 139 9.49 0.45 -10.02
N LEU A 140 8.25 -0.03 -9.91
CA LEU A 140 7.31 0.38 -8.85
C LEU A 140 7.88 0.10 -7.45
N SER A 141 8.50 -1.08 -7.24
CA SER A 141 9.13 -1.41 -5.95
C SER A 141 10.31 -0.50 -5.58
N LEU A 142 10.93 0.12 -6.59
CA LEU A 142 12.02 1.08 -6.43
C LEU A 142 11.53 2.54 -6.43
N ASN A 143 10.21 2.75 -6.34
CA ASN A 143 9.57 4.05 -6.41
C ASN A 143 9.88 4.84 -7.71
N ARG A 144 10.26 4.13 -8.78
CA ARG A 144 10.48 4.69 -10.13
C ARG A 144 9.17 4.69 -10.92
N ASN A 145 8.12 5.26 -10.31
CA ASN A 145 6.74 5.11 -10.74
C ASN A 145 6.48 5.62 -12.15
N ARG A 146 7.00 6.82 -12.48
CA ARG A 146 6.83 7.42 -13.80
C ARG A 146 7.45 6.60 -14.92
N GLU A 147 8.59 5.96 -14.66
CA GLU A 147 9.24 5.07 -15.63
C GLU A 147 8.46 3.78 -15.81
N ALA A 148 7.94 3.21 -14.72
CA ALA A 148 7.05 2.04 -14.76
C ALA A 148 5.78 2.32 -15.58
N ILE A 149 5.17 3.49 -15.37
CA ILE A 149 4.00 3.95 -16.14
C ILE A 149 4.37 4.17 -17.60
N LYS A 150 5.48 4.87 -17.89
CA LYS A 150 5.92 5.11 -19.27
C LYS A 150 6.15 3.80 -20.01
N LEU A 151 6.87 2.86 -19.40
CA LEU A 151 7.09 1.52 -19.96
C LEU A 151 5.75 0.83 -20.26
N THR A 152 4.81 0.84 -19.33
CA THR A 152 3.46 0.29 -19.53
C THR A 152 2.75 0.93 -20.74
N VAL A 153 2.74 2.26 -20.84
CA VAL A 153 2.10 3.00 -21.94
C VAL A 153 2.77 2.71 -23.29
N LEU A 154 4.08 2.52 -23.33
CA LEU A 154 4.78 2.11 -24.56
C LEU A 154 4.29 0.75 -25.05
N TYR A 155 4.04 -0.22 -24.15
CA TYR A 155 3.48 -1.51 -24.54
C TYR A 155 2.00 -1.44 -24.96
N VAL A 156 1.22 -0.53 -24.36
CA VAL A 156 -0.15 -0.23 -24.83
C VAL A 156 -0.11 0.31 -26.26
N ARG A 157 0.76 1.29 -26.56
CA ARG A 157 0.92 1.87 -27.90
C ARG A 157 1.42 0.85 -28.93
N LYS A 158 2.30 -0.06 -28.50
CA LYS A 158 2.81 -1.18 -29.31
C LYS A 158 1.74 -2.24 -29.62
N GLY A 159 0.66 -2.30 -28.83
CA GLY A 159 -0.37 -3.34 -28.95
C GLY A 159 0.05 -4.70 -28.35
N ASP A 160 1.06 -4.74 -27.49
CA ASP A 160 1.63 -5.97 -26.89
C ASP A 160 1.24 -6.13 -25.40
N ILE A 161 0.32 -5.33 -24.88
CA ILE A 161 -0.04 -5.29 -23.44
C ILE A 161 -0.93 -6.48 -22.97
N GLY A 162 -1.07 -7.53 -23.79
CA GLY A 162 -2.01 -8.62 -23.55
C GLY A 162 -3.47 -8.16 -23.67
N ASP A 163 -4.31 -8.53 -22.70
CA ASP A 163 -5.71 -8.09 -22.61
C ASP A 163 -5.86 -6.65 -22.06
N GLY A 164 -4.75 -5.98 -21.74
CA GLY A 164 -4.69 -4.61 -21.26
C GLY A 164 -5.14 -4.40 -19.83
N HIS A 165 -5.49 -5.44 -19.07
CA HIS A 165 -6.09 -5.23 -17.75
C HIS A 165 -5.13 -4.66 -16.71
N GLU A 166 -3.83 -4.90 -16.88
CA GLU A 166 -2.78 -4.41 -15.98
C GLU A 166 -2.48 -2.92 -16.21
N TYR A 167 -2.90 -2.33 -17.33
CA TYR A 167 -2.59 -0.92 -17.64
C TYR A 167 -3.15 0.06 -16.61
N PRO A 168 -4.46 0.14 -16.34
CA PRO A 168 -4.99 1.05 -15.33
C PRO A 168 -4.48 0.70 -13.91
N MET A 169 -4.13 -0.56 -13.66
CA MET A 169 -3.50 -0.99 -12.40
C MET A 169 -2.13 -0.34 -12.19
N TYR A 170 -1.27 -0.31 -13.21
CA TYR A 170 0.04 0.32 -13.07
C TYR A 170 -0.04 1.84 -13.01
N LEU A 171 -1.06 2.48 -13.60
CA LEU A 171 -1.37 3.89 -13.36
C LEU A 171 -1.70 4.15 -11.89
N TYR A 172 -2.63 3.35 -11.33
CA TYR A 172 -3.04 3.44 -9.93
C TYR A 172 -1.87 3.22 -8.97
N MET A 173 -1.11 2.13 -9.17
CA MET A 173 0.04 1.81 -8.33
C MET A 173 1.18 2.84 -8.45
N GLY A 174 1.31 3.46 -9.63
CA GLY A 174 2.28 4.54 -9.87
C GLY A 174 1.84 5.90 -9.31
N GLY A 175 0.62 6.03 -8.80
CA GLY A 175 0.09 7.25 -8.19
C GLY A 175 -0.60 8.22 -9.15
N GLU A 176 -0.80 7.85 -10.42
CA GLU A 176 -1.53 8.66 -11.41
C GLU A 176 -3.05 8.40 -11.29
N TYR A 177 -3.64 8.76 -10.14
CA TYR A 177 -5.01 8.36 -9.76
C TYR A 177 -6.09 8.87 -10.72
N ALA A 178 -6.02 10.11 -11.20
CA ALA A 178 -7.01 10.64 -12.14
C ALA A 178 -6.95 9.90 -13.48
N TRP A 179 -5.74 9.62 -13.96
CA TRP A 179 -5.54 8.83 -15.17
C TRP A 179 -6.04 7.40 -14.99
N ALA A 180 -5.73 6.77 -13.87
CA ALA A 180 -6.25 5.45 -13.52
C ALA A 180 -7.77 5.41 -13.49
N VAL A 181 -8.45 6.43 -12.92
CA VAL A 181 -9.92 6.52 -12.93
C VAL A 181 -10.47 6.53 -14.36
N GLN A 182 -9.88 7.34 -15.23
CA GLN A 182 -10.31 7.40 -16.64
C GLN A 182 -10.20 6.03 -17.31
N GLU A 183 -9.07 5.35 -17.15
CA GLU A 183 -8.81 4.08 -17.83
C GLU A 183 -9.60 2.91 -17.22
N TYR A 184 -9.80 2.88 -15.90
CA TYR A 184 -10.69 1.90 -15.26
C TYR A 184 -12.14 2.06 -15.70
N ARG A 185 -12.64 3.30 -15.83
CA ARG A 185 -14.00 3.54 -16.34
C ARG A 185 -14.18 3.00 -17.75
N LYS A 186 -13.20 3.22 -18.64
CA LYS A 186 -13.20 2.65 -20.00
C LYS A 186 -13.19 1.11 -19.96
N GLN A 187 -12.29 0.54 -19.16
CA GLN A 187 -12.15 -0.91 -19.02
C GLN A 187 -13.47 -1.55 -18.57
N LEU A 188 -14.06 -1.06 -17.48
CA LEU A 188 -15.28 -1.62 -16.90
C LEU A 188 -16.53 -1.38 -17.76
N ALA A 189 -16.55 -0.35 -18.60
CA ALA A 189 -17.59 -0.16 -19.61
C ALA A 189 -17.53 -1.25 -20.69
N SER A 190 -16.33 -1.67 -21.09
CA SER A 190 -16.13 -2.70 -22.12
C SER A 190 -16.21 -4.14 -21.60
N GLN A 191 -15.72 -4.40 -20.37
CA GLN A 191 -15.60 -5.73 -19.80
C GLN A 191 -16.00 -5.71 -18.31
N PRO A 192 -17.30 -5.75 -17.99
CA PRO A 192 -17.77 -5.53 -16.63
C PRO A 192 -17.62 -6.75 -15.69
N LYS A 193 -17.57 -7.99 -16.19
CA LYS A 193 -17.51 -9.22 -15.37
C LYS A 193 -16.07 -9.74 -15.25
N GLY A 194 -15.70 -10.30 -14.09
CA GLY A 194 -14.42 -10.99 -13.88
C GLY A 194 -13.23 -10.12 -13.46
N TYR A 195 -13.34 -8.80 -13.57
CA TYR A 195 -12.30 -7.84 -13.19
C TYR A 195 -12.52 -7.23 -11.79
N THR A 196 -12.78 -8.05 -10.76
CA THR A 196 -13.04 -7.51 -9.40
C THR A 196 -11.92 -6.60 -8.90
N HIS A 197 -10.66 -6.90 -9.25
CA HIS A 197 -9.53 -6.03 -8.93
C HIS A 197 -9.63 -4.62 -9.55
N ALA A 198 -10.26 -4.48 -10.71
CA ALA A 198 -10.49 -3.17 -11.35
C ALA A 198 -11.52 -2.36 -10.57
N TYR A 199 -12.61 -2.99 -10.08
CA TYR A 199 -13.57 -2.34 -9.19
C TYR A 199 -12.91 -1.90 -7.88
N LEU A 200 -12.12 -2.78 -7.26
CA LEU A 200 -11.40 -2.47 -6.02
C LEU A 200 -10.43 -1.29 -6.21
N SER A 201 -9.65 -1.28 -7.29
CA SER A 201 -8.67 -0.24 -7.56
C SER A 201 -9.33 1.09 -7.94
N LEU A 202 -10.42 1.06 -8.70
CA LEU A 202 -11.22 2.25 -9.00
C LEU A 202 -11.90 2.81 -7.73
N ALA A 203 -12.45 1.94 -6.87
CA ALA A 203 -13.00 2.34 -5.59
C ALA A 203 -11.92 2.98 -4.69
N ALA A 204 -10.70 2.44 -4.68
CA ALA A 204 -9.57 3.04 -3.99
C ALA A 204 -9.19 4.42 -4.57
N CYS A 205 -9.30 4.60 -5.89
CA CYS A 205 -9.14 5.92 -6.51
C CYS A 205 -10.24 6.89 -6.07
N TYR A 206 -11.51 6.47 -6.05
CA TYR A 206 -12.60 7.31 -5.56
C TYR A 206 -12.41 7.69 -4.09
N ARG A 207 -12.05 6.72 -3.24
CA ARG A 207 -11.67 6.96 -1.84
C ARG A 207 -10.53 7.98 -1.73
N HIS A 208 -9.50 7.89 -2.59
CA HIS A 208 -8.40 8.85 -2.64
C HIS A 208 -8.91 10.30 -2.87
N PHE A 209 -9.93 10.51 -3.70
CA PHE A 209 -10.54 11.81 -3.94
C PHE A 209 -11.66 12.18 -2.95
N GLY A 210 -11.81 11.44 -1.83
CA GLY A 210 -12.86 11.68 -0.83
C GLY A 210 -14.27 11.25 -1.29
N ARG A 211 -14.38 10.50 -2.38
CA ARG A 211 -15.64 10.03 -2.99
C ARG A 211 -16.04 8.66 -2.44
N SER A 212 -16.15 8.55 -1.12
CA SER A 212 -16.42 7.27 -0.44
C SER A 212 -17.81 6.70 -0.75
N ALA A 213 -18.80 7.57 -1.01
CA ALA A 213 -20.14 7.14 -1.42
C ALA A 213 -20.12 6.47 -2.81
N ASP A 214 -19.49 7.09 -3.82
CA ASP A 214 -19.37 6.52 -5.17
C ASP A 214 -18.52 5.24 -5.17
N ALA A 215 -17.49 5.20 -4.32
CA ALA A 215 -16.71 3.99 -4.11
C ALA A 215 -17.59 2.85 -3.59
N LEU A 216 -18.48 3.12 -2.62
CA LEU A 216 -19.36 2.11 -2.05
C LEU A 216 -20.39 1.61 -3.08
N GLU A 217 -20.98 2.51 -3.86
CA GLU A 217 -21.89 2.15 -4.96
C GLU A 217 -21.20 1.26 -5.99
N LEU A 218 -19.97 1.62 -6.39
CA LEU A 218 -19.17 0.82 -7.31
C LEU A 218 -18.90 -0.59 -6.77
N LEU A 219 -18.58 -0.73 -5.48
CA LEU A 219 -18.35 -2.05 -4.88
C LEU A 219 -19.65 -2.87 -4.76
N ASN A 220 -20.81 -2.22 -4.58
CA ASN A 220 -22.11 -2.91 -4.63
C ASN A 220 -22.39 -3.47 -6.03
N VAL A 221 -22.06 -2.72 -7.09
CA VAL A 221 -22.12 -3.22 -8.47
C VAL A 221 -21.16 -4.40 -8.67
N ALA A 222 -19.94 -4.32 -8.11
CA ALA A 222 -18.95 -5.40 -8.20
C ALA A 222 -19.44 -6.71 -7.58
N LEU A 223 -20.16 -6.66 -6.46
CA LEU A 223 -20.75 -7.85 -5.82
C LEU A 223 -21.74 -8.58 -6.73
N GLN A 224 -22.46 -7.86 -7.59
CA GLN A 224 -23.37 -8.45 -8.58
C GLN A 224 -22.64 -9.03 -9.80
N ARG A 225 -21.35 -8.74 -9.94
CA ARG A 225 -20.51 -9.09 -11.10
C ARG A 225 -19.33 -9.98 -10.74
N LEU A 226 -19.41 -10.61 -9.56
CA LEU A 226 -18.42 -11.57 -9.12
C LEU A 226 -18.20 -12.65 -10.18
N PRO A 227 -16.95 -13.14 -10.33
CA PRO A 227 -16.68 -14.24 -11.22
C PRO A 227 -17.39 -15.51 -10.76
N ASP A 228 -17.33 -16.53 -11.61
CA ASP A 228 -17.81 -17.85 -11.28
C ASP A 228 -16.80 -18.57 -10.34
N PRO A 229 -17.21 -19.61 -9.60
CA PRO A 229 -16.31 -20.41 -8.77
C PRO A 229 -15.10 -20.93 -9.55
N PRO A 230 -13.94 -21.16 -8.90
CA PRO A 230 -13.68 -21.08 -7.45
C PRO A 230 -13.30 -19.66 -6.97
N TRP A 231 -13.20 -18.69 -7.87
CA TRP A 231 -12.69 -17.35 -7.58
C TRP A 231 -13.67 -16.46 -6.82
N ARG A 232 -14.98 -16.78 -6.89
CA ARG A 232 -16.06 -15.99 -6.31
C ARG A 232 -15.84 -15.65 -4.84
N ILE A 233 -15.52 -16.66 -4.01
CA ILE A 233 -15.50 -16.52 -2.54
C ILE A 233 -14.40 -15.55 -2.09
N ALA A 234 -13.16 -15.73 -2.56
CA ALA A 234 -12.05 -14.85 -2.18
C ALA A 234 -12.26 -13.41 -2.68
N GLN A 235 -12.87 -13.24 -3.86
CA GLN A 235 -13.16 -11.92 -4.42
C GLN A 235 -14.32 -11.23 -3.72
N GLU A 236 -15.33 -11.98 -3.25
CA GLU A 236 -16.36 -11.46 -2.37
C GLU A 236 -15.76 -10.98 -1.04
N ALA A 237 -14.83 -11.76 -0.47
CA ALA A 237 -14.12 -11.37 0.74
C ALA A 237 -13.30 -10.08 0.56
N ASP A 238 -12.58 -9.95 -0.56
CA ASP A 238 -11.83 -8.73 -0.90
C ASP A 238 -12.77 -7.50 -1.07
N LEU A 239 -13.96 -7.68 -1.65
CA LEU A 239 -14.97 -6.61 -1.73
C LEU A 239 -15.54 -6.24 -0.36
N CYS A 240 -15.78 -7.22 0.52
CA CYS A 240 -16.20 -6.96 1.89
C CYS A 240 -15.13 -6.20 2.67
N ASP A 241 -13.85 -6.57 2.55
CA ASP A 241 -12.74 -5.82 3.16
C ASP A 241 -12.75 -4.35 2.72
N ALA A 242 -12.79 -4.10 1.40
CA ALA A 242 -12.80 -2.74 0.87
C ALA A 242 -14.05 -1.93 1.27
N ARG A 243 -15.23 -2.57 1.36
CA ARG A 243 -16.44 -1.91 1.88
C ARG A 243 -16.30 -1.57 3.36
N GLY A 244 -15.64 -2.43 4.14
CA GLY A 244 -15.32 -2.15 5.55
C GLY A 244 -14.45 -0.90 5.68
N ASP A 245 -13.41 -0.77 4.85
CA ASP A 245 -12.55 0.43 4.81
C ASP A 245 -13.37 1.70 4.52
N LEU A 246 -14.29 1.63 3.54
CA LEU A 246 -15.14 2.77 3.18
C LEU A 246 -16.14 3.14 4.30
N TYR A 247 -16.76 2.16 4.95
CA TYR A 247 -17.63 2.42 6.09
C TYR A 247 -16.87 3.03 7.26
N ALA A 248 -15.64 2.57 7.53
CA ALA A 248 -14.78 3.11 8.55
C ALA A 248 -14.42 4.59 8.27
N ASP A 249 -14.04 4.92 7.03
CA ASP A 249 -13.79 6.30 6.60
C ASP A 249 -15.01 7.21 6.76
N MET A 250 -16.21 6.68 6.56
CA MET A 250 -17.48 7.40 6.76
C MET A 250 -17.93 7.45 8.23
N GLY A 251 -17.15 6.91 9.17
CA GLY A 251 -17.52 6.83 10.59
C GLY A 251 -18.62 5.81 10.93
N LYS A 252 -19.02 4.97 9.97
CA LYS A 252 -20.08 3.96 10.11
C LYS A 252 -19.50 2.66 10.68
N LEU A 253 -19.06 2.71 11.93
CA LEU A 253 -18.21 1.66 12.53
C LEU A 253 -18.90 0.29 12.62
N ASP A 254 -20.19 0.23 12.94
CA ASP A 254 -20.92 -1.05 13.01
C ASP A 254 -21.01 -1.74 11.64
N GLN A 255 -21.26 -0.95 10.60
CA GLN A 255 -21.30 -1.46 9.22
C GLN A 255 -19.90 -1.90 8.77
N ALA A 256 -18.86 -1.15 9.16
CA ALA A 256 -17.48 -1.52 8.88
C ALA A 256 -17.12 -2.86 9.55
N ALA A 257 -17.44 -3.02 10.83
CA ALA A 257 -17.22 -4.24 11.59
C ALA A 257 -17.94 -5.44 10.96
N GLN A 258 -19.21 -5.28 10.55
CA GLN A 258 -19.98 -6.33 9.87
C GLN A 258 -19.32 -6.77 8.55
N GLN A 259 -18.80 -5.82 7.76
CA GLN A 259 -18.13 -6.16 6.50
C GLN A 259 -16.80 -6.87 6.74
N TYR A 260 -15.99 -6.43 7.70
CA TYR A 260 -14.75 -7.11 8.06
C TYR A 260 -15.01 -8.52 8.57
N GLN A 261 -15.99 -8.72 9.45
CA GLN A 261 -16.38 -10.05 9.94
C GLN A 261 -16.78 -10.99 8.79
N ARG A 262 -17.55 -10.49 7.82
CA ARG A 262 -17.91 -11.26 6.61
C ARG A 262 -16.67 -11.65 5.79
N ALA A 263 -15.75 -10.73 5.55
CA ALA A 263 -14.50 -11.03 4.84
C ALA A 263 -13.66 -12.09 5.56
N ILE A 264 -13.50 -11.97 6.89
CA ILE A 264 -12.76 -12.92 7.73
C ILE A 264 -13.39 -14.32 7.65
N ALA A 265 -14.72 -14.42 7.66
CA ALA A 265 -15.43 -15.69 7.56
C ALA A 265 -15.31 -16.33 6.16
N LEU A 266 -15.21 -15.53 5.10
CA LEU A 266 -15.14 -16.02 3.71
C LEU A 266 -13.74 -16.48 3.29
N TYR A 267 -12.67 -15.80 3.74
CA TYR A 267 -11.32 -16.13 3.28
C TYR A 267 -10.92 -17.61 3.48
N PRO A 268 -11.17 -18.25 4.63
CA PRO A 268 -10.80 -19.66 4.85
C PRO A 268 -11.62 -20.66 4.02
N THR A 269 -12.79 -20.27 3.51
CA THR A 269 -13.72 -21.16 2.81
C THR A 269 -13.48 -21.20 1.30
N SER A 270 -12.64 -20.31 0.75
CA SER A 270 -12.27 -20.33 -0.66
C SER A 270 -11.30 -21.47 -0.98
N ASP A 271 -11.60 -22.17 -2.06
CA ASP A 271 -10.84 -23.29 -2.63
C ASP A 271 -10.06 -22.87 -3.90
N GLN A 272 -9.81 -21.58 -4.10
CA GLN A 272 -9.13 -21.09 -5.29
C GLN A 272 -7.78 -21.82 -5.53
N PRO A 273 -7.45 -22.18 -6.79
CA PRO A 273 -6.29 -23.02 -7.09
C PRO A 273 -4.97 -22.30 -6.80
N PHE A 274 -4.93 -20.98 -7.03
CA PHE A 274 -3.73 -20.17 -6.84
C PHE A 274 -3.91 -19.20 -5.69
N GLY A 275 -2.84 -18.96 -4.93
CA GLY A 275 -2.85 -17.98 -3.83
C GLY A 275 -3.69 -18.37 -2.60
N ARG A 276 -4.29 -19.56 -2.54
CA ARG A 276 -5.02 -20.06 -1.35
C ARG A 276 -4.20 -19.98 -0.07
N HIS A 277 -2.92 -20.31 -0.16
CA HIS A 277 -1.98 -20.20 0.96
C HIS A 277 -1.79 -18.77 1.46
N LEU A 278 -2.27 -17.73 0.76
CA LEU A 278 -2.20 -16.33 1.20
C LEU A 278 -3.48 -15.88 1.92
N LEU A 279 -4.58 -16.62 1.81
CA LEU A 279 -5.89 -16.19 2.33
C LEU A 279 -5.92 -16.08 3.85
N HIS A 280 -5.18 -16.93 4.57
CA HIS A 280 -5.01 -16.79 6.02
C HIS A 280 -4.36 -15.45 6.40
N ARG A 281 -3.39 -14.97 5.60
CA ARG A 281 -2.74 -13.66 5.81
C ARG A 281 -3.71 -12.51 5.54
N ARG A 282 -4.57 -12.64 4.52
CA ARG A 282 -5.63 -11.65 4.24
C ARG A 282 -6.63 -11.60 5.40
N ALA A 283 -7.10 -12.74 5.87
CA ALA A 283 -8.00 -12.81 7.03
C ALA A 283 -7.38 -12.18 8.28
N ALA A 284 -6.10 -12.47 8.57
CA ALA A 284 -5.39 -11.88 9.69
C ALA A 284 -5.29 -10.34 9.56
N LYS A 285 -4.99 -9.83 8.36
CA LYS A 285 -4.98 -8.38 8.09
C LYS A 285 -6.35 -7.75 8.36
N VAL A 286 -7.44 -8.36 7.87
CA VAL A 286 -8.79 -7.82 8.10
C VAL A 286 -9.21 -7.94 9.57
N GLN A 287 -8.80 -9.00 10.27
CA GLN A 287 -8.99 -9.13 11.71
C GLN A 287 -8.31 -7.98 12.46
N ALA A 288 -7.12 -7.56 12.04
CA ALA A 288 -6.44 -6.44 12.67
C ALA A 288 -7.16 -5.11 12.42
N LYS A 289 -7.74 -4.90 11.22
CA LYS A 289 -8.62 -3.74 10.97
C LYS A 289 -9.86 -3.75 11.88
N LEU A 290 -10.51 -4.90 12.04
CA LEU A 290 -11.65 -5.06 12.94
C LEU A 290 -11.27 -4.78 14.40
N ASP A 291 -10.12 -5.30 14.84
CA ASP A 291 -9.56 -5.04 16.14
C ASP A 291 -9.25 -3.54 16.34
N LEU A 292 -8.73 -2.87 15.30
CA LEU A 292 -8.44 -1.43 15.30
C LEU A 292 -9.72 -0.60 15.44
N LEU A 293 -10.84 -1.02 14.85
CA LEU A 293 -12.13 -0.36 15.05
C LEU A 293 -12.59 -0.42 16.51
N ALA A 294 -12.35 -1.54 17.20
CA ALA A 294 -12.70 -1.67 18.61
C ALA A 294 -11.89 -0.71 19.52
N LEU A 295 -10.74 -0.20 19.04
CA LEU A 295 -9.89 0.74 19.78
C LEU A 295 -10.43 2.15 19.89
N THR A 296 -11.51 2.49 19.19
CA THR A 296 -12.18 3.78 19.42
C THR A 296 -12.68 3.95 20.85
N ALA A 297 -12.64 2.90 21.67
CA ALA A 297 -12.92 2.91 23.10
C ALA A 297 -11.70 3.21 24.01
N ILE A 298 -10.50 3.51 23.48
CA ILE A 298 -9.31 3.86 24.28
C ILE A 298 -9.53 5.12 25.15
N GLU A 299 -10.52 5.96 24.85
CA GLU A 299 -10.80 7.18 25.61
C GLU A 299 -11.23 6.95 27.07
N SER A 300 -11.39 5.69 27.53
CA SER A 300 -11.81 5.41 28.90
C SER A 300 -11.06 4.30 29.65
N GLY A 301 -10.13 3.57 28.99
CA GLY A 301 -9.39 2.48 29.62
C GLY A 301 -7.97 2.88 30.04
N ARG A 302 -7.68 2.91 31.34
CA ARG A 302 -6.29 3.00 31.83
C ARG A 302 -5.53 1.75 31.39
N LEU A 303 -4.63 1.90 30.41
CA LEU A 303 -3.67 0.85 30.07
C LEU A 303 -2.80 0.54 31.29
N ARG A 304 -2.43 -0.73 31.47
CA ARG A 304 -1.52 -1.13 32.55
C ARG A 304 -0.09 -0.71 32.18
N ASP A 305 0.61 -0.12 33.14
CA ASP A 305 2.02 0.21 32.98
C ASP A 305 2.86 -1.06 32.82
N GLY A 306 3.88 -0.98 31.96
CA GLY A 306 4.73 -2.12 31.66
C GLY A 306 5.28 -2.08 30.24
N THR A 307 5.95 -3.15 29.85
CA THR A 307 6.47 -3.35 28.50
C THR A 307 5.81 -4.57 27.90
N TYR A 308 5.15 -4.38 26.75
CA TYR A 308 4.36 -5.40 26.09
C TYR A 308 4.87 -5.63 24.69
N VAL A 309 4.83 -6.87 24.24
CA VAL A 309 5.34 -7.26 22.93
C VAL A 309 4.21 -7.82 22.09
N GLY A 310 4.03 -7.28 20.89
CA GLY A 310 3.15 -7.81 19.86
C GLY A 310 3.96 -8.22 18.63
N LYS A 311 3.42 -9.14 17.84
CA LYS A 311 4.11 -9.70 16.68
C LYS A 311 3.14 -9.83 15.52
N SER A 312 3.47 -9.17 14.43
CA SER A 312 2.65 -9.12 13.22
C SER A 312 3.47 -9.50 12.01
N LEU A 313 2.79 -9.82 10.91
CA LEU A 313 3.46 -10.17 9.67
C LEU A 313 3.72 -8.92 8.83
N GLY A 314 4.99 -8.65 8.54
CA GLY A 314 5.44 -7.62 7.60
C GLY A 314 5.62 -8.16 6.18
N TYR A 315 6.26 -7.34 5.35
CA TYR A 315 6.56 -7.65 3.96
C TYR A 315 7.58 -8.78 3.80
N VAL A 316 8.67 -8.77 4.58
CA VAL A 316 9.76 -9.77 4.49
C VAL A 316 9.54 -10.92 5.45
N GLY A 317 9.02 -10.62 6.64
CA GLY A 317 8.87 -11.56 7.73
C GLY A 317 8.16 -10.90 8.88
N ASP A 318 8.31 -11.44 10.08
CA ASP A 318 7.60 -10.90 11.23
C ASP A 318 8.20 -9.56 11.69
N VAL A 319 7.33 -8.61 12.03
CA VAL A 319 7.65 -7.36 12.71
C VAL A 319 7.29 -7.53 14.18
N THR A 320 8.29 -7.41 15.05
CA THR A 320 8.09 -7.46 16.50
C THR A 320 8.03 -6.03 17.04
N VAL A 321 6.91 -5.69 17.68
CA VAL A 321 6.63 -4.36 18.20
C VAL A 321 6.62 -4.43 19.73
N THR A 322 7.52 -3.69 20.36
CA THR A 322 7.60 -3.55 21.81
C THR A 322 7.06 -2.19 22.21
N VAL A 323 5.97 -2.18 22.99
CA VAL A 323 5.31 -0.96 23.48
C VAL A 323 5.55 -0.81 24.97
N THR A 324 6.09 0.32 25.39
CA THR A 324 6.23 0.68 26.81
C THR A 324 5.12 1.64 27.21
N ILE A 325 4.47 1.34 28.33
CA ILE A 325 3.36 2.11 28.89
C ILE A 325 3.80 2.65 30.24
N ARG A 326 3.61 3.96 30.45
CA ARG A 326 3.87 4.67 31.70
C ARG A 326 2.71 5.59 32.01
N GLN A 327 2.24 5.57 33.25
CA GLN A 327 1.08 6.35 33.70
C GLN A 327 -0.16 6.13 32.83
N GLY A 328 -0.33 4.91 32.33
CA GLY A 328 -1.43 4.51 31.43
C GLY A 328 -1.33 5.07 30.01
N ARG A 329 -0.18 5.61 29.61
CA ARG A 329 0.06 6.20 28.27
C ARG A 329 1.19 5.49 27.55
N ILE A 330 1.13 5.46 26.22
CA ILE A 330 2.19 4.94 25.35
C ILE A 330 3.40 5.86 25.46
N ALA A 331 4.47 5.37 26.08
CA ALA A 331 5.69 6.13 26.34
C ALA A 331 6.80 5.87 25.32
N ASP A 332 6.87 4.65 24.78
CA ASP A 332 7.89 4.25 23.80
C ASP A 332 7.36 3.12 22.92
N ILE A 333 7.86 3.05 21.68
CA ILE A 333 7.58 1.96 20.74
C ILE A 333 8.90 1.62 20.03
N ARG A 334 9.34 0.37 20.16
CA ARG A 334 10.53 -0.17 19.50
C ARG A 334 10.16 -1.29 18.56
N LEU A 335 10.85 -1.35 17.43
CA LEU A 335 10.62 -2.33 16.39
C LEU A 335 11.84 -3.22 16.21
N GLN A 336 11.61 -4.51 16.00
CA GLN A 336 12.59 -5.45 15.46
C GLN A 336 12.00 -6.04 14.18
N HIS A 337 12.65 -5.81 13.05
CA HIS A 337 12.15 -6.17 11.73
C HIS A 337 13.27 -6.35 10.70
N GLU A 338 12.93 -6.97 9.56
CA GLU A 338 13.78 -7.09 8.37
C GLU A 338 13.14 -6.44 7.13
N GLU A 339 12.16 -5.55 7.34
CA GLU A 339 11.42 -4.88 6.27
C GLU A 339 12.33 -4.17 5.26
N LYS A 340 12.09 -4.45 3.97
CA LYS A 340 12.84 -3.87 2.84
C LYS A 340 12.11 -2.71 2.16
N ILE A 341 10.79 -2.63 2.32
CA ILE A 341 9.95 -1.57 1.75
C ILE A 341 9.44 -0.68 2.90
N ASP A 342 10.36 0.06 3.50
CA ASP A 342 10.07 0.82 4.71
C ASP A 342 9.57 2.24 4.41
N GLN A 343 10.18 2.96 3.45
CA GLN A 343 9.90 4.39 3.19
C GLN A 343 9.90 5.25 4.48
N ASN A 344 10.72 4.89 5.47
CA ASN A 344 10.78 5.50 6.80
C ASN A 344 9.56 5.25 7.72
N ALA A 345 8.71 4.27 7.40
CA ALA A 345 7.51 3.93 8.18
C ALA A 345 7.86 3.43 9.58
N THR A 346 8.91 2.62 9.71
CA THR A 346 9.43 2.07 10.98
C THR A 346 9.91 3.15 11.95
N THR A 347 10.16 4.36 11.47
CA THR A 347 10.49 5.51 12.34
C THR A 347 9.29 6.41 12.57
N ILE A 348 8.62 6.82 11.49
CA ILE A 348 7.58 7.86 11.54
C ILE A 348 6.30 7.34 12.20
N ILE A 349 5.91 6.09 11.94
CA ILE A 349 4.64 5.55 12.43
C ILE A 349 4.65 5.40 13.97
N PRO A 350 5.69 4.80 14.59
CA PRO A 350 5.83 4.81 16.05
C PRO A 350 5.74 6.21 16.66
N GLN A 351 6.42 7.21 16.08
CA GLN A 351 6.39 8.59 16.57
C GLN A 351 4.98 9.19 16.51
N ARG A 352 4.25 8.97 15.41
CA ARG A 352 2.86 9.42 15.27
C ARG A 352 1.95 8.77 16.32
N ILE A 353 2.12 7.48 16.58
CA ILE A 353 1.32 6.76 17.58
C ILE A 353 1.56 7.33 18.97
N ILE A 354 2.83 7.54 19.35
CA ILE A 354 3.20 8.12 20.64
C ILE A 354 2.67 9.55 20.76
N ALA A 355 2.81 10.37 19.72
CA ALA A 355 2.34 11.75 19.75
C ALA A 355 0.80 11.84 19.88
N GLN A 356 0.07 11.00 19.15
CA GLN A 356 -1.39 11.03 19.10
C GLN A 356 -2.05 10.15 20.17
N GLN A 357 -1.27 9.30 20.86
CA GLN A 357 -1.77 8.25 21.76
C GLN A 357 -2.86 7.39 21.09
N SER A 358 -2.67 7.11 19.80
CA SER A 358 -3.68 6.48 18.97
C SER A 358 -3.01 5.64 17.90
N LEU A 359 -3.61 4.50 17.57
CA LEU A 359 -3.23 3.72 16.39
C LEU A 359 -3.85 4.26 15.09
N LYS A 360 -4.75 5.25 15.18
CA LYS A 360 -5.34 5.94 14.02
C LYS A 360 -4.41 7.02 13.45
N VAL A 361 -3.25 6.62 12.96
CA VAL A 361 -2.25 7.54 12.40
C VAL A 361 -2.21 7.40 10.89
N ASN A 362 -1.87 8.48 10.17
CA ASN A 362 -1.71 8.38 8.72
C ASN A 362 -0.55 7.45 8.35
N GLY A 363 -0.73 6.64 7.30
CA GLY A 363 0.32 5.80 6.73
C GLY A 363 1.40 6.56 5.96
N ILE A 364 2.32 5.81 5.36
CA ILE A 364 3.28 6.32 4.38
C ILE A 364 2.99 5.68 3.03
N THR A 365 2.84 6.52 2.00
CA THR A 365 2.62 6.08 0.62
C THR A 365 3.72 5.11 0.20
N GLY A 366 3.33 3.94 -0.30
CA GLY A 366 4.26 2.90 -0.75
C GLY A 366 4.80 1.97 0.34
N ALA A 367 4.49 2.21 1.63
CA ALA A 367 4.88 1.34 2.75
C ALA A 367 3.67 0.77 3.50
N THR A 368 2.57 0.51 2.80
CA THR A 368 1.32 0.03 3.41
C THR A 368 1.49 -1.26 4.21
N VAL A 369 2.23 -2.24 3.69
CA VAL A 369 2.42 -3.54 4.39
C VAL A 369 3.19 -3.34 5.70
N THR A 370 4.28 -2.56 5.66
CA THR A 370 5.08 -2.24 6.85
C THR A 370 4.28 -1.41 7.86
N TYR A 371 3.52 -0.41 7.38
CA TYR A 371 2.61 0.38 8.18
C TYR A 371 1.56 -0.48 8.90
N ASP A 372 0.86 -1.34 8.16
CA ASP A 372 -0.15 -2.25 8.71
C ASP A 372 0.49 -3.17 9.78
N ALA A 373 1.66 -3.75 9.50
CA ALA A 373 2.38 -4.57 10.46
C ALA A 373 2.72 -3.83 11.76
N ILE A 374 3.18 -2.58 11.68
CA ILE A 374 3.48 -1.77 12.88
C ILE A 374 2.21 -1.55 13.72
N LEU A 375 1.09 -1.19 13.09
CA LEU A 375 -0.18 -1.00 13.80
C LEU A 375 -0.67 -2.29 14.44
N ASP A 376 -0.63 -3.40 13.71
CA ASP A 376 -1.08 -4.72 14.20
C ASP A 376 -0.25 -5.20 15.38
N GLY A 377 1.07 -5.04 15.30
CA GLY A 377 1.98 -5.40 16.39
C GLY A 377 1.77 -4.51 17.61
N ALA A 378 1.60 -3.19 17.42
CA ALA A 378 1.30 -2.27 18.51
C ALA A 378 -0.05 -2.62 19.17
N LEU A 379 -1.08 -2.91 18.38
CA LEU A 379 -2.39 -3.34 18.84
C LEU A 379 -2.32 -4.60 19.70
N GLN A 380 -1.61 -5.63 19.25
CA GLN A 380 -1.43 -6.85 20.05
C GLN A 380 -0.73 -6.59 21.38
N ALA A 381 0.29 -5.72 21.38
CA ALA A 381 0.97 -5.32 22.61
C ALA A 381 0.01 -4.59 23.56
N LEU A 382 -0.80 -3.66 23.04
CA LEU A 382 -1.79 -2.93 23.83
C LEU A 382 -2.89 -3.85 24.37
N LYS A 383 -3.35 -4.86 23.63
CA LYS A 383 -4.29 -5.90 24.13
C LYS A 383 -3.75 -6.59 25.38
N LYS A 384 -2.45 -6.93 25.39
CA LYS A 384 -1.78 -7.50 26.57
C LYS A 384 -1.69 -6.51 27.74
N ALA A 385 -1.69 -5.22 27.46
CA ALA A 385 -1.74 -4.15 28.45
C ALA A 385 -3.15 -3.88 29.03
N GLY A 386 -4.15 -4.65 28.62
CA GLY A 386 -5.52 -4.53 29.13
C GLY A 386 -6.44 -3.67 28.28
N LEU A 387 -6.04 -3.35 27.05
CA LEU A 387 -6.94 -2.86 26.01
C LEU A 387 -7.98 -3.95 25.69
N LYS A 388 -9.25 -3.64 25.91
CA LYS A 388 -10.37 -4.57 25.73
C LYS A 388 -11.04 -4.38 24.38
#